data_AF-A0A3E1EMX5-F1
#
_entry.id   AF-A0A3E1EMX5-F1
#
_cell.length_a   1.000
_cell.length_b   1.000
_cell.length_c   1.000
_cell.angle_alpha   90.00
_cell.angle_beta   90.00
_cell.angle_gamma   90.00
#
_symmetry.space_group_name_H-M   'P 1'
#
loop_
_entity.id
_entity.type
_entity.pdbx_description
1 polymer ?
#
loop_
_entity_poly.entity_id
_entity_poly.type
_entity_poly.pdbx_seq_one_letter_code
_entity_poly.pdbx_strand_id
1 'polypeptide(L)'
;MSEPESLIEAMRLRPGMYLGSKSLTAFADFLGGYQLARGLHEMEDDRLGIRIPPDFHEWVAYRNHFRESTSGWCKMIVATSQSEEEAFDRFFELLAEHAERARRVVAEIIGPTSASRAERDGEDYLIPPPKKVQLVKYTADPGFFALHDSEDWRDRFYPYLTWMRGLSGGELVIHDADAYNEILRDTEQWEREVAASISRNDSPGSTDAAGCGALGG
;
A
#
# COMPACT_ATOMS: atom_id res chain seq x y z
N MET A 1 -0.09 35.94 8.31
CA MET A 1 0.24 34.66 7.65
C MET A 1 1.17 33.94 8.59
N SER A 2 0.81 32.74 9.05
CA SER A 2 1.70 31.93 9.89
C SER A 2 2.87 31.45 9.04
N GLU A 3 4.08 31.45 9.58
CA GLU A 3 5.21 30.75 8.97
C GLU A 3 4.88 29.23 8.95
N PRO A 4 5.28 28.50 7.90
CA PRO A 4 5.05 27.05 7.83
C PRO A 4 5.81 26.35 8.96
N GLU A 5 5.14 25.44 9.67
CA GLU A 5 5.70 24.76 10.84
C GLU A 5 6.74 23.69 10.43
N SER A 6 6.76 23.32 9.15
CA SER A 6 7.72 22.38 8.55
C SER A 6 8.11 22.72 7.11
N LEU A 7 9.22 22.15 6.64
CA LEU A 7 9.63 22.29 5.24
C LEU A 7 8.60 21.71 4.27
N ILE A 8 7.94 20.60 4.65
CA ILE A 8 6.92 19.97 3.82
C ILE A 8 5.67 20.85 3.70
N GLU A 9 5.26 21.49 4.79
CA GLU A 9 4.15 22.43 4.75
C GLU A 9 4.50 23.67 3.91
N ALA A 10 5.75 24.13 3.99
CA ALA A 10 6.26 25.20 3.12
C ALA A 10 6.21 24.81 1.64
N MET A 11 6.62 23.58 1.30
CA MET A 11 6.57 23.01 -0.04
C MET A 11 5.14 22.82 -0.53
N ARG A 12 4.23 22.36 0.34
CA ARG A 12 2.80 22.24 0.02
C ARG A 12 2.18 23.60 -0.32
N LEU A 13 2.51 24.64 0.44
CA LEU A 13 1.97 25.99 0.25
C LEU A 13 2.59 26.73 -0.94
N ARG A 14 3.87 26.51 -1.24
CA ARG A 14 4.62 27.23 -2.29
C ARG A 14 5.51 26.28 -3.12
N PRO A 15 4.97 25.27 -3.79
CA PRO A 15 5.77 24.21 -4.43
C PRO A 15 6.75 24.75 -5.47
N GLY A 16 6.37 25.75 -6.26
CA GLY A 16 7.26 26.36 -7.25
C GLY A 16 8.53 27.00 -6.67
N MET A 17 8.51 27.47 -5.41
CA MET A 17 9.69 28.05 -4.76
C MET A 17 10.75 27.00 -4.41
N TYR A 18 10.32 25.77 -4.10
CA TYR A 18 11.19 24.72 -3.59
C TYR A 18 11.52 23.65 -4.65
N LEU A 19 10.56 23.36 -5.53
CA LEU A 19 10.61 22.29 -6.51
C LEU A 19 10.73 22.82 -7.95
N GLY A 20 10.68 24.14 -8.14
CA GLY A 20 10.67 24.80 -9.46
C GLY A 20 9.34 24.74 -10.20
N SER A 21 8.48 23.77 -9.86
CA SER A 21 7.11 23.64 -10.36
C SER A 21 6.26 22.87 -9.35
N LYS A 22 4.93 22.81 -9.55
CA LYS A 22 4.06 21.96 -8.73
C LYS A 22 4.03 20.56 -9.34
N SER A 23 4.95 19.70 -8.88
CA SER A 23 5.13 18.35 -9.41
C SER A 23 5.33 17.33 -8.30
N LEU A 24 4.57 16.23 -8.36
CA LEU A 24 4.73 15.11 -7.43
C LEU A 24 6.07 14.40 -7.65
N THR A 25 6.48 14.25 -8.91
CA THR A 25 7.77 13.63 -9.24
C THR A 25 8.93 14.42 -8.64
N ALA A 26 8.95 15.74 -8.85
CA ALA A 26 9.98 16.61 -8.26
C ALA A 26 9.98 16.57 -6.72
N PHE A 27 8.80 16.47 -6.12
CA PHE A 27 8.65 16.31 -4.67
C PHE A 27 9.20 14.97 -4.17
N ALA A 28 8.89 13.86 -4.85
CA ALA A 28 9.38 12.53 -4.50
C ALA A 28 10.92 12.44 -4.63
N ASP A 29 11.48 13.02 -5.68
CA ASP A 29 12.94 13.10 -5.87
C ASP A 29 13.60 13.92 -4.75
N PHE A 30 13.01 15.05 -4.37
CA PHE A 30 13.47 15.84 -3.24
C PHE A 30 13.49 15.03 -1.94
N LEU A 31 12.40 14.31 -1.64
CA LEU A 31 12.30 13.46 -0.44
C LEU A 31 13.38 12.38 -0.43
N GLY A 32 13.57 11.69 -1.55
CA GLY A 32 14.59 10.65 -1.69
C GLY A 32 16.00 11.21 -1.50
N GLY A 33 16.31 12.36 -2.11
CA GLY A 33 17.60 13.04 -1.94
C GLY A 33 17.84 13.50 -0.50
N TYR A 34 16.81 14.03 0.17
CA TYR A 34 16.90 14.45 1.57
C TYR A 34 17.15 13.25 2.51
N GLN A 35 16.41 12.15 2.33
CA GLN A 35 16.60 10.92 3.10
C GLN A 35 18.01 10.32 2.90
N LEU A 36 18.48 10.30 1.65
CA LEU A 36 19.84 9.87 1.31
C LEU A 36 20.89 10.73 2.02
N ALA A 37 20.78 12.05 1.94
CA ALA A 37 21.71 12.97 2.58
C ALA A 37 21.73 12.78 4.10
N ARG A 38 20.57 12.58 4.73
CA ARG A 38 20.49 12.29 6.17
C ARG A 38 21.19 11.00 6.54
N GLY A 39 21.00 9.94 5.76
CA GLY A 39 21.66 8.65 5.98
C GLY A 39 23.18 8.74 5.83
N LEU A 40 23.66 9.48 4.82
CA LEU A 40 25.10 9.67 4.57
C LEU A 40 25.80 10.53 5.62
N HIS A 41 25.08 11.46 6.25
CA HIS A 41 25.64 12.42 7.20
C HIS A 41 25.21 12.20 8.65
N GLU A 42 24.55 11.07 8.94
CA GLU A 42 24.09 10.69 10.30
C GLU A 42 23.27 11.80 10.99
N MET A 43 22.42 12.49 10.21
CA MET A 43 21.65 13.62 10.70
C MET A 43 20.38 13.17 11.45
N GLU A 44 20.36 13.39 12.76
CA GLU A 44 19.22 13.07 13.64
C GLU A 44 18.05 14.06 13.50
N ASP A 45 18.32 15.31 13.13
CA ASP A 45 17.30 16.39 13.04
C ASP A 45 16.33 16.14 11.86
N ASP A 46 15.02 16.09 12.15
CA ASP A 46 13.95 15.88 11.16
C ASP A 46 13.12 17.14 10.94
N ARG A 47 13.76 18.19 10.40
CA ARG A 47 13.08 19.43 10.01
C ARG A 47 12.15 19.28 8.81
N LEU A 48 12.11 18.09 8.20
CA LEU A 48 11.21 17.80 7.09
C LEU A 48 9.76 17.92 7.56
N GLY A 49 9.46 17.48 8.79
CA GLY A 49 8.15 17.58 9.42
C GLY A 49 7.09 16.66 8.81
N ILE A 50 7.48 15.71 7.95
CA ILE A 50 6.64 14.57 7.61
C ILE A 50 7.47 13.30 7.48
N ARG A 51 6.98 12.22 8.08
CA ARG A 51 7.48 10.87 7.84
C ARG A 51 6.42 10.15 7.03
N ILE A 52 6.78 9.70 5.83
CA ILE A 52 5.89 8.85 5.04
C ILE A 52 5.62 7.58 5.87
N PRO A 53 4.35 7.27 6.19
CA PRO A 53 4.01 6.08 6.93
C PRO A 53 4.54 4.82 6.23
N PRO A 54 5.02 3.80 6.97
CA PRO A 54 5.56 2.58 6.36
C PRO A 54 4.57 1.86 5.43
N ASP A 55 3.26 1.95 5.73
CA ASP A 55 2.15 1.35 4.98
C ASP A 55 1.51 2.30 3.96
N PHE A 56 2.06 3.51 3.78
CA PHE A 56 1.48 4.52 2.89
C PHE A 56 1.48 4.04 1.43
N HIS A 57 2.44 3.22 1.07
CA HIS A 57 2.57 2.71 -0.29
C HIS A 57 1.43 1.75 -0.65
N GLU A 58 1.11 0.82 0.26
CA GLU A 58 -0.04 -0.08 0.18
C GLU A 58 -1.36 0.70 0.18
N TRP A 59 -1.44 1.72 1.03
CA TRP A 59 -2.59 2.62 1.10
C TRP A 59 -2.87 3.30 -0.25
N VAL A 60 -1.84 3.86 -0.89
CA VAL A 60 -1.96 4.52 -2.20
C VAL A 60 -2.36 3.51 -3.28
N ALA A 61 -1.76 2.32 -3.29
CA ALA A 61 -2.10 1.27 -4.26
C ALA A 61 -3.59 0.91 -4.17
N TYR A 62 -4.08 0.72 -2.94
CA TYR A 62 -5.47 0.43 -2.67
C TYR A 62 -6.40 1.56 -3.16
N ARG A 63 -6.16 2.80 -2.75
CA ARG A 63 -7.02 3.95 -3.09
C ARG A 63 -7.05 4.28 -4.58
N ASN A 64 -6.07 3.79 -5.33
CA ASN A 64 -5.99 3.95 -6.78
C ASN A 64 -6.27 2.65 -7.55
N HIS A 65 -6.78 1.61 -6.88
CA HIS A 65 -7.16 0.32 -7.46
C HIS A 65 -6.03 -0.42 -8.22
N PHE A 66 -4.78 -0.23 -7.79
CA PHE A 66 -3.66 -1.02 -8.29
C PHE A 66 -3.66 -2.42 -7.68
N ARG A 67 -3.44 -3.43 -8.52
CA ARG A 67 -3.34 -4.85 -8.08
C ARG A 67 -2.07 -5.15 -7.31
N GLU A 68 -1.00 -4.39 -7.58
CA GLU A 68 0.31 -4.58 -6.96
C GLU A 68 0.89 -3.23 -6.55
N SER A 69 1.50 -3.19 -5.37
CA SER A 69 2.27 -2.06 -4.86
C SER A 69 3.74 -2.18 -5.29
N THR A 70 4.05 -2.39 -6.57
CA THR A 70 5.45 -2.57 -7.03
C THR A 70 6.08 -1.29 -7.59
N SER A 71 5.26 -0.31 -7.99
CA SER A 71 5.74 0.86 -8.74
C SER A 71 6.19 2.06 -7.88
N GLY A 72 6.01 2.03 -6.57
CA GLY A 72 6.16 3.19 -5.68
C GLY A 72 4.92 4.12 -5.70
N TRP A 73 4.58 4.72 -4.56
CA TRP A 73 3.40 5.57 -4.39
C TRP A 73 3.36 6.73 -5.41
N CYS A 74 4.51 7.32 -5.71
CA CYS A 74 4.62 8.43 -6.66
C CYS A 74 4.12 8.03 -8.05
N LYS A 75 4.58 6.88 -8.56
CA LYS A 75 4.17 6.41 -9.89
C LYS A 75 2.68 6.04 -9.92
N MET A 76 2.17 5.45 -8.85
CA MET A 76 0.76 5.08 -8.77
C MET A 76 -0.15 6.32 -8.81
N ILE A 77 0.20 7.38 -8.07
CA ILE A 77 -0.59 8.62 -8.06
C ILE A 77 -0.48 9.36 -9.40
N VAL A 78 0.73 9.46 -9.98
CA VAL A 78 0.91 10.09 -11.30
C VAL A 78 0.11 9.36 -12.37
N ALA A 79 0.09 8.02 -12.35
CA ALA A 79 -0.61 7.22 -13.35
C ALA A 79 -2.15 7.37 -13.30
N THR A 80 -2.72 7.80 -12.18
CA THR A 80 -4.17 8.05 -12.04
C THR A 80 -4.57 9.52 -12.09
N SER A 81 -3.59 10.43 -12.19
CA SER A 81 -3.82 11.87 -12.26
C SER A 81 -3.73 12.38 -13.70
N GLN A 82 -4.44 13.48 -14.01
CA GLN A 82 -4.40 14.10 -15.35
C GLN A 82 -3.19 15.03 -15.51
N SER A 83 -2.55 15.42 -14.41
CA SER A 83 -1.37 16.27 -14.40
C SER A 83 -0.48 16.04 -13.17
N GLU A 84 0.76 16.51 -13.25
CA GLU A 84 1.70 16.54 -12.12
C GLU A 84 1.21 17.42 -10.96
N GLU A 85 0.46 18.48 -11.26
CA GLU A 85 -0.10 19.38 -10.26
C GLU A 85 -1.22 18.72 -9.46
N GLU A 86 -2.10 17.99 -10.16
CA GLU A 86 -3.15 17.17 -9.56
C GLU A 86 -2.56 16.02 -8.75
N ALA A 87 -1.53 15.35 -9.27
CA ALA A 87 -0.84 14.29 -8.55
C ALA A 87 -0.24 14.82 -7.23
N PHE A 88 0.35 16.03 -7.26
CA PHE A 88 0.90 16.68 -6.08
C PHE A 88 -0.17 16.93 -5.02
N ASP A 89 -1.32 17.49 -5.40
CA ASP A 89 -2.43 17.71 -4.47
C ASP A 89 -2.96 16.37 -3.93
N ARG A 90 -3.14 15.39 -4.82
CA ARG A 90 -3.68 14.08 -4.47
C ARG A 90 -2.82 13.33 -3.47
N PHE A 91 -1.49 13.51 -3.51
CA PHE A 91 -0.60 12.97 -2.49
C PHE A 91 -0.92 13.50 -1.08
N PHE A 92 -1.10 14.82 -0.93
CA PHE A 92 -1.41 15.40 0.38
C PHE A 92 -2.80 15.06 0.86
N GLU A 93 -3.77 14.91 -0.05
CA GLU A 93 -5.10 14.38 0.28
C GLU A 93 -4.99 12.95 0.81
N LEU A 94 -4.32 12.05 0.08
CA LEU A 94 -4.14 10.65 0.48
C LEU A 94 -3.41 10.54 1.83
N LEU A 95 -2.47 11.44 2.10
CA LEU A 95 -1.73 11.48 3.35
C LEU A 95 -2.58 11.99 4.53
N ALA A 96 -3.41 13.00 4.30
CA ALA A 96 -4.38 13.46 5.30
C ALA A 96 -5.44 12.39 5.58
N GLU A 97 -6.00 11.79 4.53
CA GLU A 97 -6.94 10.68 4.65
C GLU A 97 -6.33 9.49 5.41
N HIS A 98 -5.04 9.17 5.18
CA HIS A 98 -4.31 8.13 5.92
C HIS A 98 -4.20 8.45 7.41
N ALA A 99 -3.92 9.72 7.75
CA ALA A 99 -3.75 10.18 9.13
C ALA A 99 -5.07 10.20 9.92
N GLU A 100 -6.21 10.40 9.25
CA GLU A 100 -7.54 10.41 9.88
C GLU A 100 -8.10 9.01 10.14
N ARG A 101 -7.42 7.96 9.67
CA ARG A 101 -7.89 6.57 9.83
C ARG A 101 -7.97 6.18 11.30
N ALA A 102 -9.17 5.83 11.78
CA ALA A 102 -9.34 5.31 13.12
C ALA A 102 -9.02 3.80 13.13
N ARG A 103 -7.98 3.42 13.89
CA ARG A 103 -7.61 2.01 14.07
C ARG A 103 -8.67 1.28 14.89
N ARG A 104 -9.07 0.10 14.43
CA ARG A 104 -10.00 -0.80 15.14
C ARG A 104 -9.44 -2.21 15.12
N VAL A 105 -9.15 -2.78 16.29
CA VAL A 105 -8.76 -4.19 16.41
C VAL A 105 -10.03 -5.02 16.26
N VAL A 106 -10.08 -5.83 15.21
CA VAL A 106 -11.25 -6.66 14.87
C VAL A 106 -11.15 -8.04 15.50
N ALA A 107 -9.98 -8.66 15.40
CA ALA A 107 -9.69 -9.97 15.96
C ALA A 107 -8.21 -10.11 16.29
N GLU A 108 -7.87 -11.14 17.05
CA GLU A 108 -6.50 -11.53 17.35
C GLU A 108 -6.31 -13.03 17.15
N ILE A 109 -5.13 -13.42 16.69
CA ILE A 109 -4.67 -14.81 16.68
C ILE A 109 -3.60 -14.94 17.76
N ILE A 110 -3.87 -15.76 18.77
CA ILE A 110 -2.98 -15.98 19.90
C ILE A 110 -2.23 -17.30 19.70
N GLY A 111 -0.91 -17.25 19.80
CA GLY A 111 -0.03 -18.41 19.63
C GLY A 111 -0.11 -19.08 18.25
N PRO A 112 -0.02 -18.34 17.13
CA PRO A 112 0.07 -18.96 15.82
C PRO A 112 1.29 -19.89 15.77
N THR A 113 1.21 -20.98 15.00
CA THR A 113 2.29 -21.98 14.94
C THR A 113 3.15 -21.85 13.70
N SER A 114 2.85 -20.89 12.83
CA SER A 114 3.46 -20.81 11.51
C SER A 114 4.72 -19.94 11.52
N ALA A 115 5.83 -20.55 11.11
CA ALA A 115 7.11 -19.88 10.91
C ALA A 115 7.20 -19.30 9.49
N SER A 116 7.90 -18.19 9.34
CA SER A 116 8.25 -17.61 8.03
C SER A 116 9.68 -17.98 7.67
N ARG A 117 9.99 -18.00 6.37
CA ARG A 117 11.38 -18.08 5.89
C ARG A 117 11.80 -16.70 5.39
N ALA A 118 13.00 -16.30 5.75
CA ALA A 118 13.66 -15.14 5.17
C ALA A 118 15.05 -15.54 4.72
N GLU A 119 15.47 -15.02 3.58
CA GLU A 119 16.86 -15.11 3.14
C GLU A 119 17.58 -13.83 3.55
N ARG A 120 18.72 -13.96 4.22
CA ARG A 120 19.58 -12.83 4.58
C ARG A 120 21.02 -13.23 4.32
N ASP A 121 21.77 -12.40 3.59
CA ASP A 121 23.18 -12.66 3.24
C ASP A 121 23.42 -14.03 2.56
N GLY A 122 22.43 -14.54 1.81
CA GLY A 122 22.48 -15.82 1.12
C GLY A 122 22.22 -17.05 2.01
N GLU A 123 21.83 -16.83 3.26
CA GLU A 123 21.44 -17.90 4.19
C GLU A 123 19.93 -17.88 4.48
N ASP A 124 19.35 -19.08 4.54
CA ASP A 124 17.96 -19.31 4.93
C ASP A 124 17.82 -19.22 6.45
N TYR A 125 17.05 -18.24 6.92
CA TYR A 125 16.67 -18.10 8.32
C TYR A 125 15.21 -18.48 8.53
N LEU A 126 14.96 -19.26 9.57
CA LEU A 126 13.62 -19.54 10.05
C LEU A 126 13.24 -18.45 11.06
N ILE A 127 12.23 -17.65 10.71
CA ILE A 127 11.63 -16.69 11.62
C ILE A 127 10.58 -17.44 12.44
N PRO A 128 10.73 -17.54 13.78
CA PRO A 128 9.77 -18.23 14.62
C PRO A 128 8.39 -17.53 14.55
N PRO A 129 7.31 -18.27 14.83
CA PRO A 129 5.98 -17.66 14.88
C PRO A 129 5.93 -16.51 15.89
N PRO A 130 5.17 -15.45 15.60
CA PRO A 130 4.90 -14.39 16.57
C PRO A 130 4.04 -14.96 17.71
N LYS A 131 4.00 -14.30 18.88
CA LYS A 131 3.10 -14.77 19.95
C LYS A 131 1.68 -14.32 19.69
N LYS A 132 1.51 -13.22 18.97
CA LYS A 132 0.20 -12.66 18.67
C LYS A 132 0.18 -11.94 17.32
N VAL A 133 -0.92 -12.09 16.61
CA VAL A 133 -1.24 -11.29 15.42
C VAL A 133 -2.57 -10.58 15.62
N GLN A 134 -2.60 -9.27 15.40
CA GLN A 134 -3.83 -8.48 15.47
C GLN A 134 -4.36 -8.23 14.06
N LEU A 135 -5.63 -8.54 13.83
CA LEU A 135 -6.35 -8.14 12.63
C LEU A 135 -6.96 -6.76 12.89
N VAL A 136 -6.47 -5.74 12.19
CA VAL A 136 -6.85 -4.35 12.38
C VAL A 136 -7.55 -3.83 11.14
N LYS A 137 -8.75 -3.25 11.30
CA LYS A 137 -9.41 -2.44 10.28
C LYS A 137 -9.18 -0.95 10.55
N TYR A 138 -9.21 -0.19 9.47
CA TYR A 138 -9.33 1.25 9.52
C TYR A 138 -10.69 1.64 8.92
N THR A 139 -11.31 2.69 9.45
CA THR A 139 -12.73 3.04 9.22
C THR A 139 -13.18 3.19 7.78
N ALA A 140 -12.27 3.44 6.83
CA ALA A 140 -12.58 3.61 5.41
C ALA A 140 -11.89 2.56 4.50
N ASP A 141 -11.21 1.58 5.09
CA ASP A 141 -10.35 0.65 4.38
C ASP A 141 -11.07 -0.71 4.28
N PRO A 142 -11.30 -1.26 3.07
CA PRO A 142 -11.67 -2.65 2.91
C PRO A 142 -10.45 -3.53 3.20
N GLY A 143 -10.71 -4.78 3.56
CA GLY A 143 -9.67 -5.67 4.05
C GLY A 143 -9.24 -5.30 5.48
N PHE A 144 -8.04 -5.73 5.86
CA PHE A 144 -7.49 -5.53 7.21
C PHE A 144 -5.97 -5.61 7.18
N PHE A 145 -5.32 -5.08 8.21
CA PHE A 145 -3.89 -5.25 8.45
C PHE A 145 -3.68 -6.39 9.44
N ALA A 146 -2.70 -7.25 9.18
CA ALA A 146 -2.19 -8.17 10.20
C ALA A 146 -0.95 -7.53 10.83
N LEU A 147 -1.09 -7.11 12.08
CA LEU A 147 -0.01 -6.52 12.87
C LEU A 147 0.59 -7.58 13.78
N HIS A 148 1.92 -7.67 13.80
CA HIS A 148 2.64 -8.70 14.53
C HIS A 148 3.29 -8.12 15.78
N ASP A 149 3.40 -8.93 16.84
CA ASP A 149 4.08 -8.52 18.07
C ASP A 149 5.61 -8.78 18.06
N SER A 150 6.17 -9.00 16.88
CA SER A 150 7.59 -9.30 16.65
C SER A 150 8.17 -8.36 15.59
N GLU A 151 9.35 -7.81 15.86
CA GLU A 151 10.09 -6.96 14.92
C GLU A 151 10.59 -7.72 13.69
N ASP A 152 10.71 -9.05 13.78
CA ASP A 152 11.11 -9.90 12.66
C ASP A 152 9.98 -10.11 11.64
N TRP A 153 8.74 -9.85 12.05
CA TRP A 153 7.58 -9.94 11.19
C TRP A 153 7.22 -8.57 10.64
N ARG A 154 6.99 -8.51 9.32
CA ARG A 154 6.49 -7.30 8.68
C ARG A 154 4.98 -7.27 8.76
N ASP A 155 4.45 -6.19 9.30
CA ASP A 155 3.04 -5.85 9.19
C ASP A 155 2.65 -5.80 7.72
N ARG A 156 1.50 -6.38 7.39
CA ARG A 156 1.01 -6.43 6.02
C ARG A 156 -0.46 -6.10 5.96
N PHE A 157 -0.80 -5.37 4.90
CA PHE A 157 -2.17 -5.24 4.46
C PHE A 157 -2.61 -6.52 3.77
N TYR A 158 -3.77 -7.01 4.16
CA TYR A 158 -4.48 -8.11 3.54
C TYR A 158 -5.82 -7.60 3.05
N PRO A 159 -6.01 -7.50 1.72
CA PRO A 159 -7.31 -7.11 1.19
C PRO A 159 -8.40 -8.16 1.50
N TYR A 160 -8.02 -9.41 1.80
CA TYR A 160 -8.94 -10.53 2.08
C TYR A 160 -8.31 -11.60 2.98
N LEU A 161 -9.16 -12.34 3.71
CA LEU A 161 -8.72 -13.37 4.67
C LEU A 161 -7.99 -14.54 4.00
N THR A 162 -8.41 -14.95 2.79
CA THR A 162 -7.79 -16.08 2.08
C THR A 162 -6.36 -15.81 1.59
N TRP A 163 -5.92 -14.55 1.66
CA TRP A 163 -4.53 -14.15 1.43
C TRP A 163 -3.63 -14.24 2.67
N MET A 164 -4.19 -14.47 3.85
CA MET A 164 -3.44 -14.77 5.07
C MET A 164 -2.85 -16.20 5.05
N ARG A 165 -2.31 -16.63 3.90
CA ARG A 165 -1.60 -17.91 3.77
C ARG A 165 -0.26 -17.79 4.50
N GLY A 166 0.00 -18.74 5.40
CA GLY A 166 1.24 -18.77 6.19
C GLY A 166 1.08 -18.35 7.66
N LEU A 167 -0.13 -17.98 8.10
CA LEU A 167 -0.49 -17.86 9.52
C LEU A 167 -1.60 -18.86 9.84
N SER A 168 -1.20 -20.01 10.34
CA SER A 168 -2.03 -21.15 10.73
C SER A 168 -1.73 -21.57 12.17
N GLY A 169 -2.71 -22.21 12.81
CA GLY A 169 -2.69 -22.54 14.23
C GLY A 169 -3.02 -21.34 15.12
N GLY A 170 -3.01 -21.56 16.44
CA GLY A 170 -3.38 -20.57 17.44
C GLY A 170 -4.89 -20.47 17.70
N GLU A 171 -5.25 -19.66 18.69
CA GLU A 171 -6.62 -19.36 19.07
C GLU A 171 -7.07 -18.04 18.43
N LEU A 172 -8.16 -18.07 17.66
CA LEU A 172 -8.78 -16.87 17.08
C LEU A 172 -9.77 -16.26 18.10
N VAL A 173 -9.48 -15.05 18.53
CA VAL A 173 -10.33 -14.26 19.43
C VAL A 173 -10.92 -13.09 18.64
N ILE A 174 -12.24 -13.07 18.47
CA ILE A 174 -12.95 -11.99 17.75
C ILE A 174 -13.42 -10.95 18.77
N HIS A 175 -12.97 -9.71 18.61
CA HIS A 175 -13.34 -8.58 19.48
C HIS A 175 -14.52 -7.80 18.91
N ASP A 176 -14.73 -7.89 17.61
CA ASP A 176 -15.74 -7.14 16.86
C ASP A 176 -16.32 -7.99 15.73
N ALA A 177 -17.42 -8.66 16.05
CA ALA A 177 -18.05 -9.62 15.15
C ALA A 177 -18.57 -8.96 13.86
N ASP A 178 -19.08 -7.72 13.93
CA ASP A 178 -19.64 -7.04 12.77
C ASP A 178 -18.56 -6.71 11.75
N ALA A 179 -17.45 -6.11 12.19
CA ALA A 179 -16.33 -5.82 11.30
C ALA A 179 -15.65 -7.10 10.79
N TYR A 180 -15.59 -8.15 11.60
CA TYR A 180 -15.07 -9.44 11.15
C TYR A 180 -15.93 -10.06 10.04
N ASN A 181 -17.26 -9.98 10.18
CA ASN A 181 -18.22 -10.43 9.17
C ASN A 181 -18.19 -9.57 7.91
N GLU A 182 -17.84 -8.29 7.99
CA GLU A 182 -17.54 -7.47 6.81
C GLU A 182 -16.31 -7.98 6.06
N ILE A 183 -15.21 -8.27 6.77
CA ILE A 183 -13.99 -8.81 6.13
C ILE A 183 -14.30 -10.11 5.38
N LEU A 184 -15.11 -10.99 5.96
CA LEU A 184 -15.54 -12.23 5.31
C LEU A 184 -16.33 -11.94 4.03
N ARG A 185 -17.29 -11.01 4.07
CA ARG A 185 -18.08 -10.63 2.90
C ARG A 185 -17.25 -9.99 1.80
N ASP A 186 -16.34 -9.08 2.15
CA ASP A 186 -15.42 -8.44 1.22
C ASP A 186 -14.52 -9.49 0.53
N THR A 187 -14.07 -10.49 1.29
CA THR A 187 -13.29 -11.62 0.78
C THR A 187 -14.08 -12.43 -0.25
N GLU A 188 -15.31 -12.81 0.06
CA GLU A 188 -16.16 -13.59 -0.86
C GLU A 188 -16.48 -12.83 -2.15
N GLN A 189 -16.72 -11.51 -2.05
CA GLN A 189 -17.00 -10.69 -3.22
C GLN A 189 -15.79 -10.61 -4.15
N TRP A 190 -14.59 -10.37 -3.60
CA TRP A 190 -13.37 -10.32 -4.39
C TRP A 190 -13.07 -11.66 -5.08
N GLU A 191 -13.23 -12.79 -4.38
CA GLU A 191 -13.02 -14.11 -4.96
C GLU A 191 -13.93 -14.36 -6.17
N ARG A 192 -15.18 -13.89 -6.12
CA ARG A 192 -16.11 -13.94 -7.25
C ARG A 192 -15.66 -13.04 -8.41
N GLU A 193 -15.21 -11.82 -8.12
CA GLU A 193 -14.74 -10.88 -9.14
C GLU A 193 -13.46 -11.36 -9.84
N VAL A 194 -12.52 -11.93 -9.08
CA VAL A 194 -11.30 -12.53 -9.65
C VAL A 194 -11.62 -13.77 -10.46
N ALA A 195 -12.45 -14.69 -9.95
CA ALA A 195 -12.89 -15.85 -10.73
C ALA A 195 -13.58 -15.42 -12.05
N ALA A 196 -14.40 -14.37 -12.01
CA ALA A 196 -15.02 -13.80 -13.21
C ALA A 196 -14.01 -13.09 -14.14
N SER A 197 -12.94 -12.50 -13.62
CA SER A 197 -11.88 -11.88 -14.44
C SER A 197 -10.99 -12.93 -15.12
N ILE A 198 -10.67 -14.03 -14.43
CA ILE A 198 -9.92 -15.16 -14.98
C ILE A 198 -10.74 -15.84 -16.07
N SER A 199 -12.03 -16.10 -15.81
CA SER A 199 -12.94 -16.67 -16.81
C SER A 199 -13.13 -15.79 -18.07
N ARG A 200 -12.99 -14.46 -17.94
CA ARG A 200 -13.05 -13.53 -19.09
C ARG A 200 -11.76 -13.53 -19.91
N ASN A 201 -10.60 -13.74 -19.28
CA ASN A 201 -9.32 -13.86 -19.97
C ASN A 201 -9.09 -15.23 -20.60
N ASP A 202 -9.80 -16.28 -20.14
CA ASP A 202 -9.72 -17.66 -20.69
C ASP A 202 -10.75 -17.96 -21.80
N SER A 203 -11.47 -16.96 -22.32
CA SER A 203 -12.36 -17.15 -23.48
C SER A 203 -11.56 -17.07 -24.80
N PRO A 204 -11.45 -18.15 -25.60
CA PRO A 204 -10.77 -18.09 -26.88
C PRO A 204 -11.71 -17.55 -27.97
N GLY A 205 -11.35 -16.43 -28.59
CA GLY A 205 -11.88 -16.08 -29.92
C GLY A 205 -12.06 -14.59 -30.20
N SER A 206 -11.06 -13.98 -30.85
CA SER A 206 -11.28 -12.93 -31.86
C SER A 206 -9.97 -12.71 -32.65
N THR A 207 -9.52 -13.72 -33.38
CA THR A 207 -8.69 -13.48 -34.57
C THR A 207 -9.66 -13.28 -35.73
N ASP A 208 -10.01 -12.03 -36.02
CA ASP A 208 -10.61 -11.64 -37.29
C ASP A 208 -10.20 -10.20 -37.64
N ALA A 209 -9.20 -10.12 -38.53
CA ALA A 209 -8.85 -9.01 -39.42
C ALA A 209 -7.62 -9.48 -40.22
N ALA A 210 -7.51 -9.39 -41.54
CA ALA A 210 -8.34 -8.80 -42.57
C ALA A 210 -7.89 -9.38 -43.93
N GLY A 211 -8.76 -9.21 -44.93
CA GLY A 211 -8.70 -9.75 -46.29
C GLY A 211 -7.36 -9.68 -47.01
N CYS A 212 -6.94 -10.83 -47.54
CA CYS A 212 -6.05 -10.90 -48.68
C CYS A 212 -6.89 -10.74 -49.96
N GLY A 213 -6.76 -9.58 -50.61
CA GLY A 213 -7.52 -9.20 -51.79
C GLY A 213 -6.66 -8.42 -52.80
N ALA A 214 -6.00 -9.19 -53.67
CA ALA A 214 -5.81 -8.98 -55.12
C ALA A 214 -4.74 -8.04 -55.70
N LEU A 215 -4.31 -8.49 -56.89
CA LEU A 215 -3.61 -7.86 -58.03
C LEU A 215 -2.08 -8.05 -58.01
N GLY A 216 -1.44 -8.79 -58.93
CA GLY A 216 -1.77 -9.09 -60.32
C GLY A 216 -0.87 -8.24 -61.24
N GLY A 217 0.21 -8.83 -61.73
CA GLY A 217 1.17 -8.26 -62.69
C GLY A 217 2.22 -9.30 -63.07
#